data_AF-A0A6G2I454-F1
#
_entry.id   AF-A0A6G2I454-F1
#
_cell.length_a   1.000
_cell.length_b   1.000
_cell.length_c   1.000
_cell.angle_alpha   90.00
_cell.angle_beta   90.00
_cell.angle_gamma   90.00
#
_symmetry.space_group_name_H-M   'P 1'
#
loop_
_entity.id
_entity.type
_entity.pdbx_description
1 polymer ?
#
loop_
_entity_poly.entity_id
_entity_poly.type
_entity_poly.pdbx_seq_one_letter_code
_entity_poly.pdbx_strand_id
1 'polypeptide(L)'
;MRRRRFLSGLLGAGAGLGFASASGPAAGVPGAFEAHPAHLAPDSGEPHSWQAVPVPECGPAAQLLGVAAASPGLAWAVGEEGRNGSTRGRPLALVQDGVAWARVDLTHLTFRGHLRSVAGRCAGSARAVGTDTSGTAHLLAWDGETWQEADFPGRAQPGTALTGVTVGPDGHIWISGRNSDGSVLLHGDGDDWEWLPAPASGTAVTPTGVHHALGGDVWVYDAGLVARWDGTGWTELPVPPGIRATVTGLLAVAADDIWLTGYAYGVGGPVGKPPGVALLHGDGSSWTYVSTPFTVGMLTGIVADARGEPDRIAGWDFWDQTRAHHLRWDDGSWVSERGAAATTPVLLNALAPVPGSGGYWAVGTTSSSPHPPAQVRIEQ
;
A
#
# COMPACT_ATOMS: atom_id res chain seq x y z
N MET A 1 18.17 -35.54 37.61
CA MET A 1 19.62 -35.71 37.83
C MET A 1 20.03 -37.17 37.59
N ARG A 2 20.65 -37.48 36.45
CA ARG A 2 21.71 -38.51 36.32
C ARG A 2 22.44 -38.27 35.00
N ARG A 3 23.76 -38.35 35.06
CA ARG A 3 24.76 -37.87 34.09
C ARG A 3 25.51 -39.07 33.51
N ARG A 4 25.96 -38.93 32.24
CA ARG A 4 27.18 -39.52 31.60
C ARG A 4 27.10 -41.02 31.22
N ARG A 5 27.74 -41.55 30.16
CA ARG A 5 28.69 -41.04 29.13
C ARG A 5 28.82 -42.08 27.98
N PHE A 6 29.19 -41.57 26.80
CA PHE A 6 29.85 -42.12 25.60
C PHE A 6 30.44 -43.54 25.58
N LEU A 7 30.29 -44.20 24.43
CA LEU A 7 31.32 -45.01 23.76
C LEU A 7 31.23 -44.82 22.22
N SER A 8 32.41 -44.81 21.61
CA SER A 8 32.74 -44.45 20.24
C SER A 8 32.78 -45.66 19.29
N GLY A 9 32.68 -45.43 17.98
CA GLY A 9 33.00 -46.43 16.96
C GLY A 9 33.00 -45.85 15.53
N LEU A 10 34.20 -45.58 15.01
CA LEU A 10 34.54 -45.15 13.65
C LEU A 10 34.97 -46.37 12.81
N LEU A 11 34.69 -46.36 11.51
CA LEU A 11 35.37 -46.98 10.34
C LEU A 11 34.38 -46.82 9.17
N GLY A 12 34.63 -46.25 7.99
CA GLY A 12 35.85 -45.94 7.26
C GLY A 12 35.70 -46.50 5.85
N ALA A 13 35.50 -45.67 4.82
CA ALA A 13 35.74 -46.01 3.42
C ALA A 13 35.83 -44.73 2.58
N GLY A 14 37.03 -44.41 2.13
CA GLY A 14 37.28 -43.47 1.05
C GLY A 14 37.69 -44.22 -0.22
N ALA A 15 37.31 -43.69 -1.37
CA ALA A 15 38.00 -43.89 -2.64
C ALA A 15 37.66 -42.69 -3.54
N GLY A 16 38.66 -41.85 -3.78
CA GLY A 16 38.63 -40.82 -4.81
C GLY A 16 39.29 -41.33 -6.08
N LEU A 17 38.78 -40.90 -7.23
CA LEU A 17 39.48 -40.89 -8.52
C LEU A 17 38.98 -39.65 -9.27
N GLY A 18 39.91 -38.75 -9.62
CA GLY A 18 39.64 -37.55 -10.40
C GLY A 18 39.75 -37.80 -11.90
N PHE A 19 39.24 -36.86 -12.70
CA PHE A 19 39.66 -36.69 -14.09
C PHE A 19 39.68 -35.21 -14.51
N ALA A 20 40.88 -34.81 -14.92
CA ALA A 20 41.30 -33.93 -16.01
C ALA A 20 40.34 -32.86 -16.57
N SER A 21 40.88 -31.64 -16.57
CA SER A 21 40.56 -30.53 -17.46
C SER A 21 40.87 -30.83 -18.93
N ALA A 22 39.96 -30.43 -19.82
CA ALA A 22 40.28 -30.20 -21.24
C ALA A 22 39.54 -28.94 -21.72
N SER A 23 40.34 -28.01 -22.24
CA SER A 23 39.96 -26.75 -22.86
C SER A 23 39.80 -26.92 -24.38
N GLY A 24 38.83 -26.22 -24.99
CA GLY A 24 38.67 -26.09 -26.44
C GLY A 24 37.34 -25.44 -26.84
N PRO A 25 37.29 -24.64 -27.92
CA PRO A 25 36.66 -23.32 -27.88
C PRO A 25 35.26 -23.27 -28.50
N ALA A 26 34.43 -22.33 -28.06
CA ALA A 26 33.26 -21.89 -28.81
C ALA A 26 33.12 -20.37 -28.77
N ALA A 27 33.34 -19.80 -29.96
CA ALA A 27 32.86 -18.54 -30.52
C ALA A 27 32.35 -17.44 -29.57
N GLY A 28 33.04 -16.30 -29.61
CA GLY A 28 32.57 -15.05 -29.02
C GLY A 28 31.40 -14.42 -29.79
N VAL A 29 30.52 -13.80 -29.03
CA VAL A 29 29.68 -12.67 -29.45
C VAL A 29 29.91 -11.58 -28.40
N PRO A 30 30.29 -10.34 -28.77
CA PRO A 30 30.47 -9.27 -27.81
C PRO A 30 29.10 -8.66 -27.51
N GLY A 31 28.54 -9.01 -26.36
CA GLY A 31 27.44 -8.28 -25.73
C GLY A 31 27.95 -7.75 -24.41
N ALA A 32 28.36 -6.48 -24.39
CA ALA A 32 28.71 -5.79 -23.16
C ALA A 32 27.45 -5.72 -22.28
N PHE A 33 27.35 -6.62 -21.30
CA PHE A 33 26.57 -6.32 -20.11
C PHE A 33 27.39 -5.27 -19.35
N GLU A 34 27.08 -4.00 -19.59
CA GLU A 34 27.37 -2.97 -18.59
C GLU A 34 26.74 -3.45 -17.29
N ALA A 35 27.61 -3.74 -16.32
CA ALA A 35 27.21 -3.95 -14.94
C ALA A 35 26.46 -2.67 -14.52
N HIS A 36 25.14 -2.76 -14.40
CA HIS A 36 24.36 -1.74 -13.71
C HIS A 36 25.01 -1.53 -12.34
N PRO A 37 25.26 -0.29 -11.91
CA PRO A 37 25.71 -0.05 -10.56
C PRO A 37 24.64 -0.63 -9.62
N ALA A 38 25.08 -1.51 -8.73
CA ALA A 38 24.26 -1.97 -7.62
C ALA A 38 23.84 -0.73 -6.83
N HIS A 39 22.61 -0.25 -7.09
CA HIS A 39 21.97 0.72 -6.24
C HIS A 39 21.76 0.04 -4.89
N LEU A 40 22.45 0.53 -3.87
CA LEU A 40 22.26 0.11 -2.48
C LEU A 40 20.78 0.34 -2.15
N ALA A 41 20.02 -0.75 -2.12
CA ALA A 41 18.68 -0.80 -1.58
C ALA A 41 18.75 -0.66 -0.04
N PRO A 42 17.66 -0.24 0.62
CA PRO A 42 17.58 -0.42 2.07
C PRO A 42 17.79 -1.90 2.41
N ASP A 43 18.64 -2.19 3.40
CA ASP A 43 18.63 -3.49 4.03
C ASP A 43 17.28 -3.64 4.74
N SER A 44 16.46 -4.56 4.26
CA SER A 44 15.20 -4.94 4.90
C SER A 44 15.42 -5.14 6.39
N GLY A 45 14.63 -4.45 7.21
CA GLY A 45 14.64 -4.66 8.65
C GLY A 45 15.63 -3.83 9.47
N GLU A 46 16.26 -2.76 8.95
CA GLU A 46 16.92 -1.79 9.85
C GLU A 46 15.93 -0.86 10.57
N PRO A 47 16.15 -0.50 11.84
CA PRO A 47 15.27 0.44 12.54
C PRO A 47 15.16 1.80 11.83
N HIS A 48 13.93 2.27 11.59
CA HIS A 48 13.72 3.57 10.94
C HIS A 48 13.51 4.69 11.97
N SER A 49 14.26 5.79 11.83
CA SER A 49 14.11 6.96 12.69
C SER A 49 13.09 7.93 12.11
N TRP A 50 11.82 7.66 12.39
CA TRP A 50 10.69 8.46 11.93
C TRP A 50 10.74 9.91 12.41
N GLN A 51 10.54 10.85 11.49
CA GLN A 51 10.49 12.28 11.79
C GLN A 51 9.22 12.93 11.29
N ALA A 52 8.66 13.82 12.10
CA ALA A 52 7.57 14.69 11.67
C ALA A 52 8.10 15.69 10.64
N VAL A 53 7.39 15.80 9.51
CA VAL A 53 7.75 16.75 8.45
C VAL A 53 6.84 17.97 8.52
N PRO A 54 7.39 19.19 8.37
CA PRO A 54 6.57 20.40 8.27
C PRO A 54 5.55 20.27 7.13
N VAL A 55 4.30 20.57 7.45
CA VAL A 55 3.19 20.55 6.49
C VAL A 55 2.82 22.00 6.14
N PRO A 56 2.59 22.34 4.85
CA PRO A 56 2.02 23.62 4.47
C PRO A 56 0.66 23.85 5.14
N GLU A 57 0.23 25.11 5.21
CA GLU A 57 -1.08 25.46 5.78
C GLU A 57 -2.22 24.83 4.97
N CYS A 58 -3.01 23.99 5.64
CA CYS A 58 -4.23 23.39 5.10
C CYS A 58 -5.48 23.96 5.79
N GLY A 59 -6.63 23.85 5.13
CA GLY A 59 -7.91 24.16 5.75
C GLY A 59 -8.18 23.28 6.98
N PRO A 60 -9.08 23.71 7.88
CA PRO A 60 -9.44 22.93 9.07
C PRO A 60 -10.09 21.61 8.69
N ALA A 61 -10.07 20.65 9.63
CA ALA A 61 -10.69 19.32 9.45
C ALA A 61 -10.16 18.58 8.21
N ALA A 62 -8.83 18.49 8.13
CA ALA A 62 -8.10 17.93 7.01
C ALA A 62 -7.44 16.58 7.35
N GLN A 63 -7.33 15.76 6.31
CA GLN A 63 -6.64 14.47 6.36
C GLN A 63 -6.04 14.15 4.99
N LEU A 64 -4.90 13.45 5.00
CA LEU A 64 -4.34 12.80 3.82
C LEU A 64 -4.73 11.33 3.84
N LEU A 65 -5.14 10.79 2.69
CA LEU A 65 -5.68 9.45 2.53
C LEU A 65 -4.80 8.55 1.67
N GLY A 66 -4.02 9.13 0.76
CA GLY A 66 -3.07 8.40 -0.08
C GLY A 66 -1.76 9.16 -0.22
N VAL A 67 -0.67 8.42 -0.40
CA VAL A 67 0.67 8.95 -0.69
C VAL A 67 1.39 8.04 -1.67
N ALA A 68 2.17 8.64 -2.57
CA ALA A 68 3.06 7.93 -3.49
C ALA A 68 4.35 8.72 -3.69
N ALA A 69 5.48 8.04 -3.83
CA ALA A 69 6.77 8.65 -4.11
C ALA A 69 7.34 8.12 -5.42
N ALA A 70 7.74 9.02 -6.31
CA ALA A 70 8.45 8.69 -7.54
C ALA A 70 9.97 8.64 -7.33
N SER A 71 10.49 9.47 -6.43
CA SER A 71 11.93 9.57 -6.12
C SER A 71 12.13 10.28 -4.78
N PRO A 72 13.38 10.42 -4.29
CA PRO A 72 13.65 11.22 -3.09
C PRO A 72 13.29 12.70 -3.26
N GLY A 73 13.19 13.16 -4.51
CA GLY A 73 12.85 14.54 -4.87
C GLY A 73 11.41 14.75 -5.34
N LEU A 74 10.57 13.70 -5.30
CA LEU A 74 9.20 13.83 -5.80
C LEU A 74 8.25 12.85 -5.13
N ALA A 75 7.26 13.39 -4.43
CA ALA A 75 6.14 12.63 -3.88
C ALA A 75 4.83 13.43 -3.98
N TRP A 76 3.71 12.71 -3.96
CA TRP A 76 2.37 13.29 -3.92
C TRP A 76 1.60 12.73 -2.74
N ALA A 77 0.79 13.57 -2.11
CA ALA A 77 -0.17 13.15 -1.10
C ALA A 77 -1.53 13.75 -1.41
N VAL A 78 -2.58 12.95 -1.27
CA VAL A 78 -3.95 13.35 -1.63
C VAL A 78 -4.92 13.05 -0.49
N GLY A 79 -6.00 13.82 -0.39
CA GLY A 79 -6.97 13.69 0.68
C GLY A 79 -8.13 14.66 0.58
N GLU A 80 -8.56 15.18 1.73
CA GLU A 80 -9.62 16.18 1.81
C GLU A 80 -9.43 17.14 2.99
N GLU A 81 -10.11 18.28 2.91
CA GLU A 81 -10.19 19.29 3.97
C GLU A 81 -11.58 19.91 4.10
N GLY A 82 -11.87 20.56 5.22
CA GLY A 82 -13.16 21.21 5.45
C GLY A 82 -14.29 20.21 5.69
N ARG A 83 -13.98 19.05 6.26
CA ARG A 83 -14.97 18.03 6.62
C ARG A 83 -15.95 18.55 7.66
N ASN A 84 -17.22 18.10 7.57
CA ASN A 84 -18.25 18.39 8.57
C ASN A 84 -18.99 17.10 8.97
N GLY A 85 -18.60 16.52 10.11
CA GLY A 85 -19.08 15.21 10.55
C GLY A 85 -18.71 14.10 9.56
N SER A 86 -19.71 13.36 9.09
CA SER A 86 -19.57 12.36 8.03
C SER A 86 -19.59 12.95 6.61
N THR A 87 -19.85 14.25 6.47
CA THR A 87 -19.89 14.93 5.17
C THR A 87 -18.47 15.20 4.67
N ARG A 88 -18.18 14.72 3.46
CA ARG A 88 -16.92 14.96 2.75
C ARG A 88 -16.69 16.45 2.53
N GLY A 89 -15.42 16.82 2.51
CA GLY A 89 -14.96 18.19 2.35
C GLY A 89 -14.67 18.58 0.89
N ARG A 90 -13.51 19.18 0.68
CA ARG A 90 -12.94 19.55 -0.62
C ARG A 90 -11.71 18.69 -0.88
N PRO A 91 -11.40 18.37 -2.15
CA PRO A 91 -10.17 17.66 -2.47
C PRO A 91 -8.95 18.48 -1.99
N LEU A 92 -7.97 17.77 -1.44
CA LEU A 92 -6.69 18.31 -1.02
C LEU A 92 -5.59 17.52 -1.74
N ALA A 93 -4.59 18.22 -2.28
CA ALA A 93 -3.38 17.60 -2.82
C ALA A 93 -2.16 18.40 -2.39
N LEU A 94 -1.10 17.67 -2.04
CA LEU A 94 0.22 18.19 -1.74
C LEU A 94 1.23 17.51 -2.66
N VAL A 95 2.28 18.24 -3.03
CA VAL A 95 3.43 17.74 -3.78
C VAL A 95 4.70 18.04 -3.01
N GLN A 96 5.65 17.12 -3.03
CA GLN A 96 6.99 17.29 -2.47
C GLN A 96 7.97 17.40 -3.64
N ASP A 97 8.87 18.38 -3.61
CA ASP A 97 9.77 18.75 -4.71
C ASP A 97 11.28 18.56 -4.40
N GLY A 98 11.59 17.70 -3.43
CA GLY A 98 12.94 17.50 -2.90
C GLY A 98 13.32 18.43 -1.76
N VAL A 99 12.56 19.49 -1.50
CA VAL A 99 12.85 20.43 -0.41
C VAL A 99 11.75 20.39 0.65
N ALA A 100 10.50 20.59 0.26
CA ALA A 100 9.38 20.66 1.20
C ALA A 100 8.08 20.21 0.53
N TRP A 101 7.09 19.92 1.37
CA TRP A 101 5.73 19.75 0.89
C TRP A 101 5.12 21.12 0.57
N ALA A 102 4.51 21.22 -0.61
CA ALA A 102 3.77 22.38 -1.07
C ALA A 102 2.32 21.98 -1.40
N ARG A 103 1.39 22.91 -1.21
CA ARG A 103 -0.01 22.73 -1.55
C ARG A 103 -0.20 22.94 -3.05
N VAL A 104 -0.92 22.02 -3.69
CA VAL A 104 -1.33 22.16 -5.10
C VAL A 104 -2.67 22.91 -5.16
N ASP A 105 -2.78 23.87 -6.08
CA ASP A 105 -4.06 24.54 -6.36
C ASP A 105 -5.02 23.61 -7.11
N LEU A 106 -6.19 23.40 -6.52
CA LEU A 106 -7.27 22.57 -7.06
C LEU A 106 -8.57 23.38 -7.28
N THR A 107 -8.50 24.72 -7.28
CA THR A 107 -9.69 25.57 -7.39
C THR A 107 -10.40 25.46 -8.75
N HIS A 108 -9.70 24.98 -9.78
CA HIS A 108 -10.27 24.63 -11.07
C HIS A 108 -11.08 23.33 -11.05
N LEU A 109 -10.86 22.43 -10.07
CA LEU A 109 -11.70 21.25 -9.87
C LEU A 109 -13.06 21.70 -9.30
N THR A 110 -14.12 21.55 -10.10
CA THR A 110 -15.46 22.07 -9.75
C THR A 110 -16.24 21.20 -8.76
N PHE A 111 -15.69 20.05 -8.35
CA PHE A 111 -16.38 19.11 -7.45
C PHE A 111 -15.96 19.28 -5.98
N ARG A 112 -16.84 18.84 -5.07
CA ARG A 112 -16.54 18.69 -3.64
C ARG A 112 -16.46 17.21 -3.31
N GLY A 113 -15.53 16.81 -2.46
CA GLY A 113 -15.26 15.40 -2.21
C GLY A 113 -13.89 15.19 -1.60
N HIS A 114 -13.38 13.98 -1.79
CA HIS A 114 -12.05 13.58 -1.37
C HIS A 114 -11.32 12.91 -2.52
N LEU A 115 -10.00 13.03 -2.51
CA LEU A 115 -9.09 12.15 -3.23
C LEU A 115 -8.65 11.05 -2.27
N ARG A 116 -8.71 9.80 -2.71
CA ARG A 116 -8.55 8.62 -1.87
C ARG A 116 -7.19 7.95 -2.03
N SER A 117 -6.78 7.76 -3.28
CA SER A 117 -5.58 6.99 -3.62
C SER A 117 -4.83 7.72 -4.72
N VAL A 118 -3.51 7.64 -4.69
CA VAL A 118 -2.60 8.24 -5.66
C VAL A 118 -1.48 7.25 -5.94
N ALA A 119 -1.07 7.16 -7.19
CA ALA A 119 0.10 6.40 -7.60
C ALA A 119 0.82 7.15 -8.73
N GLY A 120 2.15 7.09 -8.74
CA GLY A 120 2.95 7.72 -9.78
C GLY A 120 4.39 7.25 -9.72
N ARG A 121 5.06 7.26 -10.87
CA ARG A 121 6.44 6.74 -11.03
C ARG A 121 7.45 7.82 -11.42
N CYS A 122 6.98 8.92 -12.02
CA CYS A 122 7.85 9.99 -12.50
C CYS A 122 7.08 11.32 -12.56
N ALA A 123 7.81 12.41 -12.82
CA ALA A 123 7.30 13.79 -12.77
C ALA A 123 6.08 14.11 -13.63
N GLY A 124 5.80 13.33 -14.68
CA GLY A 124 4.64 13.51 -15.55
C GLY A 124 3.67 12.33 -15.58
N SER A 125 3.87 11.31 -14.74
CA SER A 125 3.02 10.13 -14.72
C SER A 125 2.60 9.81 -13.29
N ALA A 126 1.53 10.48 -12.87
CA ALA A 126 0.78 10.14 -11.68
C ALA A 126 -0.72 10.20 -11.97
N ARG A 127 -1.46 9.37 -11.23
CA ARG A 127 -2.91 9.29 -11.24
C ARG A 127 -3.44 9.31 -9.82
N ALA A 128 -4.56 9.99 -9.61
CA ALA A 128 -5.28 9.97 -8.35
C ALA A 128 -6.74 9.66 -8.62
N VAL A 129 -7.36 8.90 -7.70
CA VAL A 129 -8.79 8.59 -7.76
C VAL A 129 -9.50 9.15 -6.54
N GLY A 130 -10.74 9.58 -6.74
CA GLY A 130 -11.53 10.23 -5.71
C GLY A 130 -13.03 10.04 -5.89
N THR A 131 -13.79 10.56 -4.93
CA THR A 131 -15.25 10.54 -4.98
C THR A 131 -15.81 11.85 -4.45
N ASP A 132 -16.78 12.39 -5.18
CA ASP A 132 -17.47 13.60 -4.79
C ASP A 132 -18.53 13.37 -3.70
N THR A 133 -19.23 14.45 -3.30
CA THR A 133 -20.32 14.40 -2.33
C THR A 133 -21.59 13.72 -2.84
N SER A 134 -21.78 13.61 -4.16
CA SER A 134 -22.87 12.85 -4.79
C SER A 134 -22.58 11.36 -4.92
N GLY A 135 -21.32 10.95 -4.75
CA GLY A 135 -20.88 9.57 -4.97
C GLY A 135 -20.31 9.31 -6.37
N THR A 136 -20.13 10.35 -7.20
CA THR A 136 -19.51 10.24 -8.52
C THR A 136 -18.01 10.01 -8.37
N ALA A 137 -17.47 9.09 -9.17
CA ALA A 137 -16.04 8.81 -9.21
C ALA A 137 -15.28 9.82 -10.07
N HIS A 138 -14.08 10.17 -9.62
CA HIS A 138 -13.17 11.09 -10.31
C HIS A 138 -11.82 10.42 -10.53
N LEU A 139 -11.27 10.57 -11.73
CA LEU A 139 -9.91 10.19 -12.08
C LEU A 139 -9.15 11.46 -12.44
N LEU A 140 -8.03 11.70 -11.76
CA LEU A 140 -7.18 12.83 -12.01
C LEU A 140 -5.83 12.38 -12.56
N ALA A 141 -5.29 13.15 -13.50
CA ALA A 141 -3.95 13.00 -14.06
C ALA A 141 -3.07 14.19 -13.68
N TRP A 142 -1.83 13.92 -13.27
CA TRP A 142 -0.84 14.95 -12.97
C TRP A 142 -0.19 15.45 -14.25
N ASP A 143 -0.18 16.78 -14.47
CA ASP A 143 0.38 17.41 -15.66
C ASP A 143 1.82 17.95 -15.47
N GLY A 144 2.38 17.81 -14.26
CA GLY A 144 3.67 18.38 -13.87
C GLY A 144 3.56 19.55 -12.89
N GLU A 145 2.40 20.20 -12.82
CA GLU A 145 2.15 21.38 -11.98
C GLU A 145 0.88 21.22 -11.13
N THR A 146 -0.19 20.69 -11.71
CA THR A 146 -1.46 20.44 -11.04
C THR A 146 -2.15 19.15 -11.53
N TRP A 147 -3.31 18.86 -10.94
CA TRP A 147 -4.14 17.72 -11.28
C TRP A 147 -5.24 18.11 -12.25
N GLN A 148 -5.34 17.43 -13.39
CA GLN A 148 -6.40 17.58 -14.38
C GLN A 148 -7.39 16.43 -14.29
N GLU A 149 -8.67 16.70 -14.50
CA GLU A 149 -9.67 15.66 -14.70
C GLU A 149 -9.36 14.85 -15.97
N ALA A 150 -9.30 13.53 -15.83
CA ALA A 150 -9.11 12.60 -16.94
C ALA A 150 -10.41 11.85 -17.21
N ASP A 151 -10.62 11.50 -18.49
CA ASP A 151 -11.75 10.66 -18.88
C ASP A 151 -11.47 9.18 -18.61
N PHE A 152 -12.56 8.45 -18.39
CA PHE A 152 -12.55 7.00 -18.27
C PHE A 152 -13.93 6.43 -18.65
N PRO A 153 -14.01 5.19 -19.13
CA PRO A 153 -15.28 4.54 -19.42
C PRO A 153 -16.15 4.46 -18.15
N GLY A 154 -17.33 5.08 -18.18
CA GLY A 154 -18.27 5.07 -17.06
C GLY A 154 -18.25 6.31 -16.15
N ARG A 155 -17.47 7.36 -16.46
CA ARG A 155 -17.34 8.61 -15.68
C ARG A 155 -18.65 9.30 -15.29
N ALA A 156 -19.68 9.19 -16.11
CA ALA A 156 -21.00 9.79 -15.86
C ALA A 156 -22.10 8.74 -15.55
N GLN A 157 -21.73 7.47 -15.40
CA GLN A 157 -22.69 6.40 -15.15
C GLN A 157 -22.94 6.23 -13.66
N PRO A 158 -24.21 6.26 -13.20
CA PRO A 158 -24.55 5.96 -11.82
C PRO A 158 -24.08 4.55 -11.43
N GLY A 159 -23.48 4.44 -10.24
CA GLY A 159 -22.96 3.18 -9.73
C GLY A 159 -21.49 2.90 -10.07
N THR A 160 -20.86 3.72 -10.92
CA THR A 160 -19.42 3.64 -11.15
C THR A 160 -18.62 4.22 -9.97
N ALA A 161 -17.68 3.44 -9.45
CA ALA A 161 -16.80 3.79 -8.34
C ALA A 161 -15.34 3.45 -8.68
N LEU A 162 -14.41 4.33 -8.31
CA LEU A 162 -12.95 4.10 -8.34
C LEU A 162 -12.43 4.22 -6.91
N THR A 163 -11.62 3.25 -6.45
CA THR A 163 -11.26 3.12 -5.02
C THR A 163 -9.76 3.16 -4.77
N GLY A 164 -8.95 2.51 -5.60
CA GLY A 164 -7.51 2.43 -5.45
C GLY A 164 -6.84 2.53 -6.81
N VAL A 165 -5.62 3.07 -6.86
CA VAL A 165 -4.82 3.15 -8.08
C VAL A 165 -3.39 2.68 -7.82
N THR A 166 -2.82 1.96 -8.78
CA THR A 166 -1.40 1.59 -8.82
C THR A 166 -0.87 1.73 -10.24
N VAL A 167 0.45 1.88 -10.39
CA VAL A 167 1.12 1.98 -11.69
C VAL A 167 2.19 0.90 -11.81
N GLY A 168 2.05 0.04 -12.81
CA GLY A 168 2.96 -1.05 -13.09
C GLY A 168 4.34 -0.58 -13.56
N PRO A 169 5.36 -1.46 -13.59
CA PRO A 169 6.69 -1.16 -14.12
C PRO A 169 6.72 -0.69 -15.57
N ASP A 170 5.77 -1.18 -16.37
CA ASP A 170 5.52 -0.83 -17.77
C ASP A 170 4.85 0.55 -17.93
N GLY A 171 4.39 1.18 -16.85
CA GLY A 171 3.65 2.44 -16.87
C GLY A 171 2.14 2.26 -17.03
N HIS A 172 1.66 1.03 -17.16
CA HIS A 172 0.22 0.75 -17.19
C HIS A 172 -0.41 1.11 -15.85
N ILE A 173 -1.63 1.64 -15.93
CA ILE A 173 -2.39 2.10 -14.77
C ILE A 173 -3.46 1.05 -14.45
N TRP A 174 -3.56 0.70 -13.18
CA TRP A 174 -4.53 -0.28 -12.70
C TRP A 174 -5.34 0.36 -11.58
N ILE A 175 -6.66 0.38 -11.73
CA ILE A 175 -7.58 1.01 -10.81
C ILE A 175 -8.62 0.00 -10.33
N SER A 176 -8.65 -0.28 -9.03
CA SER A 176 -9.76 -1.05 -8.45
C SER A 176 -11.01 -0.18 -8.40
N GLY A 177 -12.16 -0.81 -8.58
CA GLY A 177 -13.43 -0.12 -8.52
C GLY A 177 -14.58 -1.02 -8.88
N ARG A 178 -15.68 -0.41 -9.32
CA ARG A 178 -16.80 -1.14 -9.90
C ARG A 178 -17.50 -0.24 -10.91
N ASN A 179 -17.78 -0.74 -12.11
CA ASN A 179 -18.66 -0.04 -13.05
C ASN A 179 -20.11 -0.55 -12.96
N SER A 180 -21.03 0.08 -13.69
CA SER A 180 -22.45 -0.31 -13.72
C SER A 180 -22.70 -1.75 -14.18
N ASP A 181 -21.77 -2.30 -14.95
CA ASP A 181 -21.85 -3.66 -15.52
C ASP A 181 -21.27 -4.72 -14.57
N GLY A 182 -20.69 -4.30 -13.44
CA GLY A 182 -20.11 -5.18 -12.41
C GLY A 182 -18.64 -5.54 -12.63
N SER A 183 -17.96 -4.97 -13.61
CA SER A 183 -16.50 -5.09 -13.79
C SER A 183 -15.76 -4.39 -12.64
N VAL A 184 -14.59 -4.89 -12.23
CA VAL A 184 -13.98 -4.49 -10.93
C VAL A 184 -12.56 -3.93 -11.02
N LEU A 185 -11.93 -4.02 -12.19
CA LEU A 185 -10.57 -3.55 -12.41
C LEU A 185 -10.53 -2.79 -13.73
N LEU A 186 -10.14 -1.52 -13.68
CA LEU A 186 -9.95 -0.67 -14.85
C LEU A 186 -8.45 -0.65 -15.16
N HIS A 187 -8.10 -1.14 -16.36
CA HIS A 187 -6.74 -1.14 -16.89
C HIS A 187 -6.60 -0.01 -17.90
N GLY A 188 -5.50 0.73 -17.82
CA GLY A 188 -5.16 1.81 -18.74
C GLY A 188 -3.75 1.69 -19.28
N ASP A 189 -3.61 1.84 -20.59
CA ASP A 189 -2.34 2.08 -21.29
C ASP A 189 -2.44 3.46 -21.99
N GLY A 190 -1.81 4.47 -21.39
CA GLY A 190 -2.00 5.86 -21.81
C GLY A 190 -3.44 6.35 -21.60
N ASP A 191 -4.14 6.61 -22.72
CA ASP A 191 -5.55 7.04 -22.75
C ASP A 191 -6.49 5.89 -23.20
N ASP A 192 -5.95 4.70 -23.49
CA ASP A 192 -6.72 3.53 -23.84
C ASP A 192 -7.11 2.78 -22.55
N TRP A 193 -8.42 2.66 -22.32
CA TRP A 193 -8.99 2.14 -21.08
C TRP A 193 -9.90 0.95 -21.32
N GLU A 194 -9.75 -0.08 -20.50
CA GLU A 194 -10.59 -1.27 -20.52
C GLU A 194 -11.01 -1.69 -19.10
N TRP A 195 -12.31 -1.93 -18.91
CA TRP A 195 -12.82 -2.56 -17.71
C TRP A 195 -12.72 -4.08 -17.82
N LEU A 196 -12.00 -4.70 -16.88
CA LEU A 196 -11.91 -6.14 -16.73
C LEU A 196 -13.04 -6.68 -15.85
N PRO A 197 -13.64 -7.82 -16.24
CA PRO A 197 -14.80 -8.39 -15.56
C PRO A 197 -14.48 -8.75 -14.10
N ALA A 198 -15.51 -8.95 -13.28
CA ALA A 198 -15.34 -9.52 -11.95
C ALA A 198 -14.88 -11.00 -12.01
N PRO A 199 -14.19 -11.49 -10.95
CA PRO A 199 -13.99 -12.91 -10.73
C PRO A 199 -15.32 -13.70 -10.77
N ALA A 200 -15.25 -14.97 -11.18
CA ALA A 200 -16.40 -15.81 -11.49
C ALA A 200 -17.43 -15.95 -10.36
N SER A 201 -17.04 -15.76 -9.09
CA SER A 201 -17.97 -15.79 -7.95
C SER A 201 -18.95 -14.62 -7.93
N GLY A 202 -18.86 -13.68 -8.88
CA GLY A 202 -19.89 -12.66 -9.12
C GLY A 202 -20.21 -11.83 -7.88
N THR A 203 -19.21 -11.59 -7.02
CA THR A 203 -19.42 -10.86 -5.77
C THR A 203 -19.95 -9.47 -6.10
N ALA A 204 -20.92 -8.94 -5.33
CA ALA A 204 -21.42 -7.57 -5.49
C ALA A 204 -20.49 -6.52 -4.85
N VAL A 205 -19.28 -6.93 -4.45
CA VAL A 205 -18.32 -6.15 -3.66
C VAL A 205 -17.56 -5.19 -4.57
N THR A 206 -17.50 -3.92 -4.18
CA THR A 206 -16.57 -2.97 -4.78
C THR A 206 -15.24 -3.13 -4.06
N PRO A 207 -14.16 -3.59 -4.71
CA PRO A 207 -12.86 -3.72 -4.06
C PRO A 207 -12.42 -2.37 -3.51
N THR A 208 -11.78 -2.36 -2.34
CA THR A 208 -11.33 -1.13 -1.68
C THR A 208 -9.92 -0.73 -2.09
N GLY A 209 -9.13 -1.67 -2.62
CA GLY A 209 -7.79 -1.39 -3.09
C GLY A 209 -7.29 -2.31 -4.20
N VAL A 210 -6.13 -1.94 -4.74
CA VAL A 210 -5.42 -2.62 -5.82
C VAL A 210 -3.94 -2.68 -5.46
N HIS A 211 -3.26 -3.76 -5.83
CA HIS A 211 -1.82 -3.93 -5.67
C HIS A 211 -1.23 -4.56 -6.92
N HIS A 212 -0.14 -4.00 -7.45
CA HIS A 212 0.61 -4.59 -8.56
C HIS A 212 1.83 -5.31 -7.97
N ALA A 213 1.83 -6.64 -8.04
CA ALA A 213 2.92 -7.46 -7.52
C ALA A 213 4.18 -7.35 -8.40
N LEU A 214 5.36 -7.63 -7.85
CA LEU A 214 6.60 -7.67 -8.65
C LEU A 214 6.56 -8.73 -9.75
N GLY A 215 5.80 -9.81 -9.55
CA GLY A 215 5.58 -10.86 -10.56
C GLY A 215 4.72 -10.44 -11.76
N GLY A 216 4.14 -9.23 -11.75
CA GLY A 216 3.26 -8.72 -12.82
C GLY A 216 1.77 -8.93 -12.57
N ASP A 217 1.41 -9.80 -11.61
CA ASP A 217 0.02 -10.02 -11.24
C ASP A 217 -0.58 -8.78 -10.57
N VAL A 218 -1.85 -8.52 -10.88
CA VAL A 218 -2.62 -7.43 -10.28
C VAL A 218 -3.66 -7.98 -9.33
N TRP A 219 -3.60 -7.53 -8.09
CA TRP A 219 -4.48 -7.96 -7.02
C TRP A 219 -5.52 -6.89 -6.73
N VAL A 220 -6.76 -7.31 -6.54
CA VAL A 220 -7.84 -6.50 -6.00
C VAL A 220 -8.28 -7.09 -4.66
N TYR A 221 -8.60 -6.22 -3.71
CA TYR A 221 -8.94 -6.67 -2.37
C TYR A 221 -10.00 -5.81 -1.69
N ASP A 222 -10.73 -6.46 -0.79
CA ASP A 222 -11.67 -5.93 0.19
C ASP A 222 -11.85 -6.99 1.31
N ALA A 223 -12.58 -6.66 2.38
CA ALA A 223 -12.98 -7.63 3.39
C ALA A 223 -13.83 -8.80 2.86
N GLY A 224 -14.54 -8.60 1.73
CA GLY A 224 -15.36 -9.64 1.10
C GLY A 224 -14.79 -10.24 -0.19
N LEU A 225 -13.58 -9.84 -0.61
CA LEU A 225 -12.99 -10.26 -1.88
C LEU A 225 -11.47 -10.17 -1.83
N VAL A 226 -10.76 -11.23 -2.22
CA VAL A 226 -9.33 -11.16 -2.56
C VAL A 226 -9.14 -11.94 -3.85
N ALA A 227 -8.68 -11.27 -4.91
CA ALA A 227 -8.53 -11.90 -6.21
C ALA A 227 -7.32 -11.36 -6.97
N ARG A 228 -6.71 -12.24 -7.76
CA ARG A 228 -5.52 -11.99 -8.57
C ARG A 228 -5.84 -12.12 -10.05
N TRP A 229 -5.42 -11.14 -10.83
CA TRP A 229 -5.41 -11.15 -12.28
C TRP A 229 -3.99 -11.43 -12.79
N ASP A 230 -3.82 -12.50 -13.57
CA ASP A 230 -2.52 -12.92 -14.11
C ASP A 230 -2.25 -12.43 -15.55
N GLY A 231 -3.07 -11.49 -16.03
CA GLY A 231 -3.05 -11.03 -17.42
C GLY A 231 -4.03 -11.80 -18.33
N THR A 232 -4.48 -12.98 -17.93
CA THR A 232 -5.38 -13.83 -18.74
C THR A 232 -6.67 -14.22 -18.01
N GLY A 233 -6.63 -14.33 -16.70
CA GLY A 233 -7.75 -14.79 -15.90
C GLY A 233 -7.66 -14.40 -14.43
N TRP A 234 -8.80 -14.52 -13.76
CA TRP A 234 -8.93 -14.31 -12.33
C TRP A 234 -8.69 -15.60 -11.55
N THR A 235 -7.89 -15.51 -10.49
CA THR A 235 -7.84 -16.50 -9.40
C THR A 235 -8.37 -15.85 -8.13
N GLU A 236 -9.45 -16.37 -7.57
CA GLU A 236 -10.03 -15.89 -6.32
C GLU A 236 -9.51 -16.71 -5.14
N LEU A 237 -9.14 -16.01 -4.07
CA LEU A 237 -8.70 -16.60 -2.81
C LEU A 237 -9.87 -16.63 -1.82
N PRO A 238 -9.80 -17.46 -0.76
CA PRO A 238 -10.81 -17.43 0.29
C PRO A 238 -10.97 -16.03 0.88
N VAL A 239 -12.18 -15.71 1.33
CA VAL A 239 -12.45 -14.46 2.03
C VAL A 239 -11.70 -14.45 3.37
N PRO A 240 -11.00 -13.36 3.73
CA PRO A 240 -10.33 -13.24 5.02
C PRO A 240 -11.31 -13.39 6.19
N PRO A 241 -10.98 -14.17 7.24
CA PRO A 241 -11.85 -14.33 8.38
C PRO A 241 -11.92 -13.04 9.21
N GLY A 242 -13.11 -12.69 9.72
CA GLY A 242 -13.27 -11.63 10.70
C GLY A 242 -14.69 -11.08 10.77
N ILE A 243 -15.08 -10.54 11.92
CA ILE A 243 -16.41 -9.91 12.09
C ILE A 243 -16.29 -8.43 11.81
N ARG A 244 -17.06 -7.94 10.84
CA ARG A 244 -16.97 -6.54 10.36
C ARG A 244 -15.52 -6.16 10.07
N ALA A 245 -14.80 -7.09 9.44
CA ALA A 245 -13.40 -6.89 9.07
C ALA A 245 -13.31 -5.75 8.07
N THR A 246 -12.17 -5.06 8.10
CA THR A 246 -11.78 -4.09 7.08
C THR A 246 -10.37 -4.44 6.67
N VAL A 247 -10.15 -4.62 5.36
CA VAL A 247 -8.82 -4.76 4.77
C VAL A 247 -8.40 -3.39 4.27
N THR A 248 -7.23 -2.95 4.69
CA THR A 248 -6.69 -1.62 4.39
C THR A 248 -5.51 -1.68 3.42
N GLY A 249 -4.75 -2.78 3.44
CA GLY A 249 -3.59 -3.00 2.59
C GLY A 249 -3.42 -4.48 2.23
N LEU A 250 -2.82 -4.70 1.07
CA LEU A 250 -2.40 -6.01 0.57
C LEU A 250 -0.98 -5.88 0.02
N LEU A 251 -0.11 -6.80 0.42
CA LEU A 251 1.18 -7.04 -0.22
C LEU A 251 1.23 -8.49 -0.70
N ALA A 252 1.40 -8.70 -2.01
CA ALA A 252 1.63 -10.03 -2.57
C ALA A 252 3.11 -10.18 -2.91
N VAL A 253 3.82 -10.95 -2.11
CA VAL A 253 5.22 -11.33 -2.36
C VAL A 253 5.25 -12.39 -3.47
N ALA A 254 4.34 -13.36 -3.38
CA ALA A 254 4.10 -14.41 -4.36
C ALA A 254 2.61 -14.79 -4.43
N ALA A 255 2.28 -15.74 -5.30
CA ALA A 255 0.91 -16.29 -5.44
C ALA A 255 0.40 -16.99 -4.16
N ASP A 256 1.34 -17.43 -3.33
CA ASP A 256 1.19 -18.21 -2.10
C ASP A 256 1.89 -17.56 -0.90
N ASP A 257 2.27 -16.28 -1.03
CA ASP A 257 2.81 -15.48 0.07
C ASP A 257 2.18 -14.09 0.00
N ILE A 258 1.08 -13.92 0.72
CA ILE A 258 0.26 -12.70 0.72
C ILE A 258 0.07 -12.19 2.14
N TRP A 259 0.19 -10.89 2.32
CA TRP A 259 -0.02 -10.20 3.58
C TRP A 259 -1.20 -9.24 3.48
N LEU A 260 -2.12 -9.31 4.45
CA LEU A 260 -3.24 -8.38 4.57
C LEU A 260 -3.14 -7.60 5.88
N THR A 261 -3.29 -6.28 5.78
CA THR A 261 -3.42 -5.40 6.94
C THR A 261 -4.85 -4.93 7.10
N GLY A 262 -5.24 -4.64 8.34
CA GLY A 262 -6.53 -4.06 8.63
C GLY A 262 -6.92 -4.12 10.09
N TYR A 263 -8.22 -4.25 10.32
CA TYR A 263 -8.80 -4.36 11.64
C TYR A 263 -10.12 -5.13 11.60
N ALA A 264 -10.51 -5.71 12.74
CA ALA A 264 -11.76 -6.44 12.89
C ALA A 264 -12.41 -6.18 14.26
N TYR A 265 -13.70 -6.44 14.35
CA TYR A 265 -14.45 -6.34 15.61
C TYR A 265 -14.72 -7.73 16.19
N GLY A 266 -14.98 -7.79 17.49
CA GLY A 266 -15.36 -9.02 18.18
C GLY A 266 -16.89 -9.22 18.25
N VAL A 267 -17.31 -10.42 18.65
CA VAL A 267 -18.72 -10.69 19.01
C VAL A 267 -19.05 -9.94 20.30
N GLY A 268 -20.00 -9.01 20.24
CA GLY A 268 -20.51 -8.31 21.41
C GLY A 268 -19.52 -7.29 22.02
N GLY A 269 -20.08 -6.37 22.81
CA GLY A 269 -19.34 -5.31 23.48
C GLY A 269 -20.14 -4.01 23.54
N PRO A 270 -19.76 -3.07 24.42
CA PRO A 270 -20.38 -1.75 24.45
C PRO A 270 -20.15 -1.03 23.11
N VAL A 271 -21.11 -0.19 22.72
CA VAL A 271 -20.96 0.73 21.59
C VAL A 271 -19.71 1.57 21.83
N GLY A 272 -18.83 1.67 20.82
CA GLY A 272 -17.59 2.45 20.91
C GLY A 272 -16.34 1.66 21.34
N LYS A 273 -16.41 0.34 21.52
CA LYS A 273 -15.21 -0.49 21.70
C LYS A 273 -14.28 -0.32 20.47
N PRO A 274 -12.99 0.01 20.65
CA PRO A 274 -12.04 0.10 19.55
C PRO A 274 -11.86 -1.28 18.87
N PRO A 275 -11.55 -1.29 17.57
CA PRO A 275 -11.33 -2.55 16.86
C PRO A 275 -10.03 -3.22 17.30
N GLY A 276 -9.92 -4.52 16.99
CA GLY A 276 -8.68 -5.26 17.11
C GLY A 276 -7.87 -5.17 15.82
N VAL A 277 -6.55 -5.13 15.96
CA VAL A 277 -5.61 -5.22 14.82
C VAL A 277 -5.81 -6.55 14.10
N ALA A 278 -5.85 -6.51 12.77
CA ALA A 278 -5.84 -7.70 11.93
C ALA A 278 -4.62 -7.65 11.00
N LEU A 279 -3.72 -8.61 11.17
CA LEU A 279 -2.65 -8.92 10.24
C LEU A 279 -2.81 -10.38 9.84
N LEU A 280 -2.96 -10.65 8.55
CA LEU A 280 -3.10 -12.01 8.05
C LEU A 280 -1.98 -12.32 7.07
N HIS A 281 -1.49 -13.56 7.15
CA HIS A 281 -0.61 -14.17 6.16
C HIS A 281 -1.38 -15.27 5.43
N GLY A 282 -1.26 -15.31 4.11
CA GLY A 282 -1.98 -16.22 3.25
C GLY A 282 -1.06 -17.07 2.40
N ASP A 283 -1.36 -18.37 2.33
CA ASP A 283 -0.62 -19.38 1.56
C ASP A 283 -1.20 -19.62 0.16
N GLY A 284 -2.03 -18.69 -0.33
CA GLY A 284 -2.80 -18.82 -1.57
C GLY A 284 -4.08 -19.65 -1.43
N SER A 285 -4.27 -20.38 -0.33
CA SER A 285 -5.43 -21.26 -0.10
C SER A 285 -6.11 -21.07 1.25
N SER A 286 -5.45 -20.40 2.20
CA SER A 286 -5.95 -20.15 3.54
C SER A 286 -5.34 -18.87 4.12
N TRP A 287 -5.97 -18.34 5.17
CA TRP A 287 -5.47 -17.16 5.90
C TRP A 287 -5.19 -17.51 7.35
N THR A 288 -4.02 -17.12 7.84
CA THR A 288 -3.61 -17.26 9.23
C THR A 288 -3.40 -15.90 9.86
N TYR A 289 -3.94 -15.68 11.06
CA TYR A 289 -3.66 -14.48 11.85
C TYR A 289 -2.21 -14.49 12.32
N VAL A 290 -1.51 -13.40 12.08
CA VAL A 290 -0.14 -13.18 12.53
C VAL A 290 -0.17 -12.36 13.82
N SER A 291 0.66 -12.77 14.78
CA SER A 291 0.78 -12.03 16.05
C SER A 291 1.41 -10.66 15.81
N THR A 292 0.77 -9.61 16.31
CA THR A 292 1.26 -8.24 16.26
C THR A 292 1.69 -7.77 17.64
N PRO A 293 2.64 -6.83 17.74
CA PRO A 293 3.14 -6.34 19.02
C PRO A 293 2.15 -5.43 19.77
N PHE A 294 1.00 -5.11 19.16
CA PHE A 294 -0.15 -4.48 19.79
C PHE A 294 -1.45 -5.02 19.17
N THR A 295 -2.53 -5.06 19.94
CA THR A 295 -3.76 -5.78 19.55
C THR A 295 -5.01 -4.92 19.47
N VAL A 296 -4.98 -3.67 19.97
CA VAL A 296 -6.12 -2.74 19.95
C VAL A 296 -5.77 -1.52 19.12
N GLY A 297 -6.47 -1.33 18.01
CA GLY A 297 -6.12 -0.32 17.01
C GLY A 297 -6.36 -0.82 15.59
N MET A 298 -5.59 -0.30 14.64
CA MET A 298 -5.70 -0.66 13.23
C MET A 298 -4.35 -0.61 12.52
N LEU A 299 -4.19 -1.44 11.50
CA LEU A 299 -3.12 -1.33 10.50
C LEU A 299 -3.71 -0.73 9.23
N THR A 300 -2.98 0.14 8.53
CA THR A 300 -3.53 0.96 7.43
C THR A 300 -2.84 0.75 6.08
N GLY A 301 -1.55 0.46 6.05
CA GLY A 301 -0.84 0.17 4.80
C GLY A 301 0.38 -0.70 5.05
N ILE A 302 0.72 -1.54 4.06
CA ILE A 302 1.89 -2.41 4.05
C ILE A 302 2.69 -2.12 2.79
N VAL A 303 4.01 -2.06 2.92
CA VAL A 303 4.94 -1.84 1.81
C VAL A 303 6.05 -2.89 1.84
N ALA A 304 6.59 -3.16 0.66
CA ALA A 304 7.72 -4.07 0.49
C ALA A 304 9.05 -3.32 0.39
N ASP A 305 10.14 -4.05 0.65
CA ASP A 305 11.49 -3.62 0.30
C ASP A 305 11.72 -3.67 -1.22
N ALA A 306 12.95 -3.36 -1.66
CA ALA A 306 13.32 -3.39 -3.08
C ALA A 306 13.27 -4.80 -3.71
N ARG A 307 13.21 -5.86 -2.91
CA ARG A 307 13.11 -7.27 -3.35
C ARG A 307 11.66 -7.76 -3.40
N GLY A 308 10.70 -6.96 -2.92
CA GLY A 308 9.29 -7.34 -2.83
C GLY A 308 8.93 -8.03 -1.51
N GLU A 309 9.87 -8.13 -0.58
CA GLU A 309 9.66 -8.75 0.72
C GLU A 309 8.95 -7.77 1.66
N PRO A 310 8.16 -8.26 2.64
CA PRO A 310 7.51 -7.40 3.62
C PRO A 310 8.54 -6.55 4.37
N ASP A 311 8.23 -5.27 4.58
CA ASP A 311 9.19 -4.37 5.24
C ASP A 311 8.55 -3.45 6.28
N ARG A 312 7.60 -2.59 5.89
CA ARG A 312 6.94 -1.67 6.82
C ARG A 312 5.43 -1.74 6.76
N ILE A 313 4.81 -1.58 7.93
CA ILE A 313 3.36 -1.39 8.08
C ILE A 313 3.12 -0.13 8.89
N ALA A 314 2.21 0.74 8.44
CA ALA A 314 1.70 1.85 9.23
C ALA A 314 0.43 1.45 10.00
N GLY A 315 0.21 2.07 11.15
CA GLY A 315 -0.96 1.81 11.97
C GLY A 315 -1.20 2.85 13.05
N TRP A 316 -2.25 2.59 13.81
CA TRP A 316 -2.68 3.38 14.96
C TRP A 316 -2.92 2.47 16.15
N ASP A 317 -2.23 2.76 17.25
CA ASP A 317 -2.35 2.08 18.53
C ASP A 317 -3.29 2.87 19.44
N PHE A 318 -4.37 2.24 19.90
CA PHE A 318 -5.35 2.90 20.75
C PHE A 318 -4.74 3.39 22.07
N TRP A 319 -3.72 2.68 22.58
CA TRP A 319 -3.11 2.96 23.88
C TRP A 319 -2.03 4.03 23.82
N ASP A 320 -1.45 4.29 22.64
CA ASP A 320 -0.53 5.40 22.40
C ASP A 320 -0.99 6.20 21.20
N GLN A 321 -1.79 7.24 21.48
CA GLN A 321 -2.30 8.11 20.44
C GLN A 321 -1.28 9.18 20.02
N THR A 322 -0.25 9.44 20.83
CA THR A 322 0.65 10.60 20.63
C THR A 322 1.79 10.33 19.66
N ARG A 323 1.88 9.11 19.13
CA ARG A 323 2.87 8.69 18.15
C ARG A 323 2.19 7.78 17.14
N ALA A 324 2.61 7.86 15.88
CA ALA A 324 2.29 6.82 14.93
C ALA A 324 2.83 5.47 15.41
N HIS A 325 2.10 4.39 15.12
CA HIS A 325 2.61 3.03 15.28
C HIS A 325 3.06 2.54 13.91
N HIS A 326 4.31 2.08 13.83
CA HIS A 326 4.83 1.41 12.65
C HIS A 326 5.25 -0.01 13.04
N LEU A 327 5.10 -0.97 12.13
CA LEU A 327 5.70 -2.28 12.29
C LEU A 327 6.84 -2.41 11.29
N ARG A 328 7.94 -2.98 11.75
CA ARG A 328 9.08 -3.36 10.93
C ARG A 328 9.16 -4.87 10.85
N TRP A 329 9.42 -5.38 9.65
CA TRP A 329 9.78 -6.77 9.45
C TRP A 329 11.21 -7.01 9.93
N ASP A 330 11.38 -8.00 10.82
CA ASP A 330 12.66 -8.36 11.44
C ASP A 330 12.75 -9.89 11.54
N ASP A 331 13.47 -10.47 10.58
CA ASP A 331 13.80 -11.91 10.50
C ASP A 331 12.61 -12.85 10.79
N GLY A 332 11.53 -12.69 10.03
CA GLY A 332 10.33 -13.54 10.17
C GLY A 332 9.32 -13.07 11.21
N SER A 333 9.52 -11.90 11.83
CA SER A 333 8.61 -11.35 12.84
C SER A 333 8.34 -9.86 12.65
N TRP A 334 7.19 -9.39 13.13
CA TRP A 334 6.84 -7.97 13.13
C TRP A 334 7.16 -7.34 14.49
N VAL A 335 8.02 -6.33 14.48
CA VAL A 335 8.42 -5.59 15.68
C VAL A 335 7.91 -4.16 15.65
N SER A 336 7.60 -3.60 16.82
CA SER A 336 7.09 -2.23 16.93
C SER A 336 8.17 -1.19 16.70
N GLU A 337 7.81 -0.18 15.93
CA GLU A 337 8.48 1.10 15.80
C GLU A 337 7.51 2.24 16.12
N ARG A 338 8.06 3.40 16.49
CA ARG A 338 7.26 4.56 16.86
C ARG A 338 7.63 5.75 16.00
N GLY A 339 6.60 6.46 15.58
CA GLY A 339 6.71 7.76 14.93
C GLY A 339 7.21 8.85 15.88
N ALA A 340 7.34 10.05 15.33
CA ALA A 340 7.71 11.22 16.10
C ALA A 340 6.62 11.58 17.12
N ALA A 341 7.04 11.96 18.33
CA ALA A 341 6.12 12.39 19.38
C ALA A 341 5.32 13.64 18.97
N ALA A 342 4.05 13.67 19.36
CA ALA A 342 3.13 14.76 19.13
C ALA A 342 2.30 15.07 20.40
N THR A 343 1.68 16.24 20.43
CA THR A 343 0.74 16.64 21.50
C THR A 343 -0.71 16.35 21.14
N THR A 344 -0.96 15.96 19.89
CA THR A 344 -2.27 15.53 19.36
C THR A 344 -2.20 14.04 19.00
N PRO A 345 -3.37 13.39 18.80
CA PRO A 345 -3.38 12.06 18.19
C PRO A 345 -2.62 12.03 16.86
N VAL A 346 -2.08 10.88 16.49
CA VAL A 346 -1.42 10.63 15.19
C VAL A 346 -2.04 9.38 14.58
N LEU A 347 -2.80 9.58 13.50
CA LEU A 347 -3.46 8.50 12.76
C LEU A 347 -2.92 8.51 11.33
N LEU A 348 -2.12 7.51 10.99
CA LEU A 348 -1.59 7.35 9.64
C LEU A 348 -2.55 6.53 8.78
N ASN A 349 -2.90 7.06 7.63
CA ASN A 349 -3.85 6.46 6.69
C ASN A 349 -3.15 5.73 5.54
N ALA A 350 -1.94 6.15 5.14
CA ALA A 350 -1.21 5.55 4.05
C ALA A 350 0.32 5.63 4.26
N LEU A 351 1.02 4.73 3.58
CA LEU A 351 2.46 4.53 3.63
C LEU A 351 2.98 4.27 2.21
N ALA A 352 4.09 4.89 1.83
CA ALA A 352 4.77 4.64 0.56
C ALA A 352 6.29 4.57 0.77
N PRO A 353 6.99 3.60 0.16
CA PRO A 353 8.46 3.62 0.12
C PRO A 353 8.94 4.74 -0.82
N VAL A 354 10.13 5.28 -0.54
CA VAL A 354 10.78 6.28 -1.38
C VAL A 354 11.83 5.58 -2.26
N PRO A 355 11.59 5.48 -3.59
CA PRO A 355 12.53 4.82 -4.49
C PRO A 355 13.92 5.45 -4.40
N GLY A 356 14.96 4.62 -4.22
CA GLY A 356 16.36 5.06 -4.26
C GLY A 356 16.93 5.71 -3.00
N SER A 357 16.18 5.83 -1.89
CA SER A 357 16.71 6.36 -0.62
C SER A 357 16.56 5.45 0.60
N GLY A 358 15.79 4.36 0.49
CA GLY A 358 15.47 3.50 1.62
C GLY A 358 14.56 4.14 2.67
N GLY A 359 14.06 5.35 2.42
CA GLY A 359 13.11 6.06 3.28
C GLY A 359 11.66 5.75 2.94
N TYR A 360 10.75 6.33 3.72
CA TYR A 360 9.31 6.15 3.57
C TYR A 360 8.61 7.50 3.68
N TRP A 361 7.41 7.59 3.14
CA TRP A 361 6.46 8.64 3.48
C TRP A 361 5.24 8.01 4.12
N ALA A 362 4.84 8.52 5.27
CA ALA A 362 3.59 8.14 5.90
C ALA A 362 2.72 9.38 6.12
N VAL A 363 1.45 9.28 5.73
CA VAL A 363 0.54 10.44 5.76
C VAL A 363 -0.76 10.10 6.49
N GLY A 364 -1.37 11.11 7.07
CA GLY A 364 -2.65 10.94 7.73
C GLY A 364 -3.17 12.22 8.36
N THR A 365 -3.66 12.10 9.60
CA THR A 365 -4.34 13.16 10.31
C THR A 365 -4.06 13.14 11.81
N THR A 366 -4.34 14.25 12.48
CA THR A 366 -4.17 14.39 13.93
C THR A 366 -5.41 14.02 14.74
N SER A 367 -6.52 13.64 14.09
CA SER A 367 -7.76 13.26 14.77
C SER A 367 -8.67 12.44 13.85
N SER A 368 -9.33 11.42 14.40
CA SER A 368 -10.42 10.71 13.70
C SER A 368 -11.71 11.52 13.60
N SER A 369 -11.86 12.54 14.46
CA SER A 369 -12.96 13.49 14.46
C SER A 369 -12.57 14.76 13.70
N PRO A 370 -13.47 15.32 12.87
CA PRO A 370 -13.30 16.66 12.28
C PRO A 370 -13.18 17.78 13.33
N HIS A 371 -13.57 17.55 14.59
CA HIS A 371 -13.61 18.55 15.67
C HIS A 371 -12.92 18.06 16.96
N PRO A 372 -12.08 18.89 17.65
CA PRO A 372 -11.45 20.12 17.17
C PRO A 372 -10.75 19.92 15.82
N PRO A 373 -10.52 20.97 15.01
CA PRO A 373 -10.19 20.80 13.59
C PRO A 373 -8.98 19.90 13.41
N ALA A 374 -9.23 18.72 12.84
CA ALA A 374 -8.17 17.78 12.48
C ALA A 374 -7.20 18.45 11.51
N GLN A 375 -5.92 18.19 11.70
CA GLN A 375 -4.85 18.69 10.84
C GLN A 375 -4.19 17.52 10.14
N VAL A 376 -3.63 17.76 8.98
CA VAL A 376 -2.83 16.77 8.26
C VAL A 376 -1.53 16.47 9.02
N ARG A 377 -1.06 15.23 8.91
CA ARG A 377 0.21 14.78 9.49
C ARG A 377 1.00 14.05 8.41
N ILE A 378 2.30 14.36 8.34
CA ILE A 378 3.26 13.67 7.46
C ILE A 378 4.47 13.28 8.30
N GLU A 379 4.93 12.05 8.12
CA GLU A 379 6.18 11.53 8.67
C GLU A 379 7.05 10.94 7.56
N GLN A 380 8.37 11.01 7.73
CA GLN A 380 9.36 10.43 6.82
C GLN A 380 10.37 9.55 7.55
#